data_AF-A0ABD3Z5Y6-F1
#
_entry.id   AF-A0ABD3Z5Y6-F1
#
_cell.length_a   1.000
_cell.length_b   1.000
_cell.length_c   1.000
_cell.angle_alpha   90.00
_cell.angle_beta   90.00
_cell.angle_gamma   90.00
#
_symmetry.space_group_name_H-M   'P 1'
#
loop_
_entity.id
_entity.type
_entity.pdbx_description
1 polymer ?
#
loop_
_entity_poly.entity_id
_entity_poly.type
_entity_poly.pdbx_seq_one_letter_code
_entity_poly.pdbx_strand_id
1 'polypeptide(L)'
;MDNEKLKSLYQKHAYKVAGIRSWSSEGEGIPYYKAWLHAEQLLRLDILIIEHRKKFATPWEPLLGRRALNHLLFVRTGWNPAVISQLTFEDMLTVLHQDLVNLDIPSEILELPENIKQSRSFAIHNQEPHRTELLPLLEQEWDPTLSEIIQGIRKPY
;
A
#
# COMPACT_ATOMS: atom_id res chain seq x y z
N MET A 1 12.46 -8.55 -3.18
CA MET A 1 12.73 -7.63 -2.06
C MET A 1 12.79 -8.51 -0.84
N ASP A 2 13.73 -8.26 0.07
CA ASP A 2 13.90 -8.99 1.31
C ASP A 2 12.77 -8.67 2.30
N ASN A 3 12.43 -9.64 3.16
CA ASN A 3 11.31 -9.55 4.08
C ASN A 3 11.47 -8.39 5.07
N GLU A 4 12.71 -8.10 5.50
CA GLU A 4 12.99 -6.97 6.40
C GLU A 4 12.67 -5.61 5.77
N LYS A 5 12.94 -5.43 4.48
CA LYS A 5 12.56 -4.22 3.76
C LYS A 5 11.05 -4.11 3.57
N LEU A 6 10.36 -5.22 3.34
CA LEU A 6 8.90 -5.25 3.25
C LEU A 6 8.25 -4.91 4.60
N LYS A 7 8.75 -5.46 5.71
CA LYS A 7 8.33 -5.09 7.08
C LYS A 7 8.55 -3.60 7.33
N SER A 8 9.72 -3.07 6.98
CA SER A 8 10.02 -1.65 7.13
C SER A 8 9.08 -0.77 6.29
N LEU A 9 8.77 -1.17 5.05
CA LEU A 9 7.82 -0.45 4.19
C LEU A 9 6.41 -0.47 4.78
N TYR A 10 5.95 -1.63 5.26
CA TYR A 10 4.66 -1.79 5.92
C TYR A 10 4.52 -0.85 7.12
N GLN A 11 5.52 -0.82 8.00
CA GLN A 11 5.55 0.08 9.15
C GLN A 11 5.52 1.56 8.72
N LYS A 12 6.34 1.95 7.73
CA LYS A 12 6.36 3.33 7.23
C LYS A 12 5.00 3.77 6.68
N HIS A 13 4.30 2.89 5.97
CA HIS A 13 2.93 3.16 5.52
C HIS A 13 1.96 3.36 6.70
N ALA A 14 2.03 2.53 7.73
CA ALA A 14 1.16 2.68 8.90
C ALA A 14 1.36 4.03 9.60
N TYR A 15 2.61 4.47 9.79
CA TYR A 15 2.91 5.79 10.36
C TYR A 15 2.49 6.94 9.43
N LYS A 16 2.69 6.81 8.12
CA LYS A 16 2.26 7.83 7.16
C LYS A 16 0.75 8.01 7.15
N VAL A 17 0.01 6.91 7.06
CA VAL A 17 -1.46 6.91 7.14
C VAL A 17 -1.93 7.54 8.45
N ALA A 18 -1.32 7.14 9.57
CA ALA A 18 -1.67 7.69 10.87
C ALA A 18 -1.46 9.21 10.93
N GLY A 19 -0.37 9.72 10.35
CA GLY A 19 -0.11 11.16 10.26
C GLY A 19 -1.14 11.91 9.42
N ILE A 20 -1.49 11.40 8.24
CA ILE A 20 -2.44 12.04 7.33
C ILE A 20 -3.86 12.06 7.90
N ARG A 21 -4.27 10.97 8.54
CA ARG A 21 -5.64 10.78 9.03
C ARG A 21 -5.82 11.14 10.50
N SER A 22 -4.74 11.52 11.19
CA SER A 22 -4.71 11.63 12.66
C SER A 22 -5.18 10.35 13.34
N TRP A 23 -4.79 9.19 12.81
CA TRP A 23 -5.14 7.87 13.33
C TRP A 23 -4.02 7.32 14.21
N SER A 24 -3.60 8.11 15.19
CA SER A 24 -2.56 7.75 16.15
C SER A 24 -2.98 8.09 17.58
N SER A 25 -2.33 7.46 18.55
CA SER A 25 -2.43 7.84 19.96
C SER A 25 -1.89 9.25 20.18
N GLU A 26 -2.50 9.98 21.10
CA GLU A 26 -1.96 11.26 21.58
C GLU A 26 -0.60 11.04 22.28
N GLY A 27 0.37 11.91 22.00
CA GLY A 27 1.72 11.84 22.58
C GLY A 27 2.68 10.95 21.79
N GLU A 28 2.56 9.63 21.91
CA GLU A 28 3.52 8.67 21.35
C GLU A 28 3.40 8.48 19.83
N GLY A 29 2.29 8.93 19.22
CA GLY A 29 2.10 8.87 17.78
C GLY A 29 1.96 7.44 17.25
N ILE A 30 1.53 6.50 18.08
CA ILE A 30 1.40 5.09 17.71
C ILE A 30 0.19 4.92 16.77
N PRO A 31 0.36 4.35 15.56
CA PRO A 31 -0.74 4.13 14.63
C PRO A 31 -1.83 3.19 15.16
N TYR A 32 -3.09 3.58 15.05
CA TYR A 32 -4.23 2.70 15.36
C TYR A 32 -4.37 1.57 14.33
N TYR A 33 -5.07 0.49 14.70
CA TYR A 33 -5.26 -0.68 13.83
C TYR A 33 -5.76 -0.37 12.41
N LYS A 34 -6.69 0.59 12.25
CA LYS A 34 -7.16 1.03 10.92
C LYS A 34 -6.06 1.60 10.01
N ALA A 35 -5.02 2.22 10.59
CA ALA A 35 -3.87 2.69 9.81
C ALA A 35 -3.04 1.49 9.29
N TRP A 36 -2.95 0.42 10.07
CA TRP A 36 -2.30 -0.83 9.65
C TRP A 36 -3.08 -1.56 8.55
N LEU A 37 -4.42 -1.47 8.54
CA LEU A 37 -5.23 -2.00 7.44
C LEU A 37 -4.96 -1.25 6.12
N HIS A 38 -4.92 0.08 6.16
CA HIS A 38 -4.54 0.88 4.98
C HIS A 38 -3.11 0.58 4.55
N ALA A 39 -2.19 0.44 5.51
CA ALA A 39 -0.80 0.11 5.23
C ALA A 39 -0.64 -1.23 4.52
N GLU A 40 -1.48 -2.23 4.81
CA GLU A 40 -1.44 -3.52 4.13
C GLU A 40 -1.85 -3.36 2.66
N GLN A 41 -2.91 -2.60 2.39
CA GLN A 41 -3.36 -2.32 1.02
C GLN A 41 -2.27 -1.59 0.21
N LEU A 42 -1.61 -0.60 0.83
CA LEU A 42 -0.49 0.12 0.23
C LEU A 42 0.72 -0.79 -0.02
N LEU A 43 1.04 -1.67 0.93
CA LEU A 43 2.13 -2.64 0.78
C LEU A 43 1.85 -3.60 -0.40
N ARG A 44 0.62 -4.14 -0.48
CA ARG A 44 0.17 -4.99 -1.59
C ARG A 44 0.32 -4.26 -2.92
N LEU A 45 -0.14 -3.01 -2.99
CA LEU A 45 0.00 -2.18 -4.19
C LEU A 45 1.48 -1.99 -4.58
N ASP A 46 2.34 -1.67 -3.61
CA ASP A 46 3.78 -1.50 -3.87
C ASP A 46 4.41 -2.80 -4.36
N ILE A 47 4.12 -3.95 -3.75
CA ILE A 47 4.64 -5.26 -4.23
C ILE A 47 4.22 -5.50 -5.68
N LEU A 48 2.95 -5.27 -5.99
CA LEU A 48 2.42 -5.44 -7.34
C LEU A 48 3.14 -4.53 -8.35
N ILE A 49 3.35 -3.26 -8.00
CA ILE A 49 4.10 -2.31 -8.82
C ILE A 49 5.57 -2.75 -8.97
N ILE A 50 6.21 -3.24 -7.91
CA ILE A 50 7.58 -3.75 -7.95
C ILE A 50 7.71 -4.90 -8.93
N GLU A 51 6.80 -5.87 -8.86
CA GLU A 51 6.79 -7.02 -9.76
C GLU A 51 6.51 -6.62 -11.21
N HIS A 52 5.61 -5.66 -11.42
CA HIS A 52 5.34 -5.09 -12.73
C HIS A 52 6.58 -4.43 -13.32
N ARG A 53 7.26 -3.60 -12.54
CA ARG A 53 8.47 -2.89 -12.97
C ARG A 53 9.61 -3.83 -13.34
N LYS A 54 9.81 -4.94 -12.62
CA LYS A 54 10.80 -5.96 -12.99
C LYS A 54 10.61 -6.51 -14.40
N LYS A 55 9.37 -6.50 -14.91
CA LYS A 55 9.02 -7.04 -16.24
C LYS A 55 9.05 -5.98 -17.33
N PHE A 56 8.63 -4.75 -17.02
CA PHE A 56 8.34 -3.73 -18.04
C PHE A 56 9.21 -2.47 -17.97
N ALA A 57 9.94 -2.23 -16.88
CA ALA A 57 10.79 -1.06 -16.78
C ALA A 57 12.00 -1.18 -17.72
N THR A 58 12.41 -0.07 -18.32
CA THR A 58 13.59 0.01 -19.20
C THR A 58 14.55 1.08 -18.68
N PRO A 59 15.81 1.13 -19.17
CA PRO A 59 16.77 2.15 -18.75
C PRO A 59 16.31 3.60 -18.99
N TRP A 60 15.46 3.84 -20.00
CA TRP A 60 14.94 5.17 -20.34
C TRP A 60 13.53 5.44 -19.79
N GLU A 61 12.79 4.41 -19.39
CA GLU A 61 11.49 4.53 -18.72
C GLU A 61 11.44 3.58 -17.51
N PRO A 62 11.88 4.06 -16.33
CA PRO A 62 11.93 3.24 -15.12
C PRO A 62 10.56 2.95 -14.51
N LEU A 63 9.48 3.57 -15.02
CA LEU A 63 8.10 3.44 -14.52
C LEU A 63 8.01 3.76 -13.02
N LEU A 64 8.23 5.03 -12.65
CA LEU A 64 8.16 5.49 -11.25
C LEU A 64 6.76 5.93 -10.84
N GLY A 65 6.42 5.72 -9.58
CA GLY A 65 5.16 6.08 -8.93
C GLY A 65 3.92 5.87 -9.79
N ARG A 66 3.12 6.94 -9.95
CA ARG A 66 1.85 6.92 -10.70
C ARG A 66 2.01 6.42 -12.14
N ARG A 67 3.18 6.63 -12.80
CA ARG A 67 3.41 6.09 -14.16
C ARG A 67 3.42 4.56 -14.16
N ALA A 68 4.00 3.95 -13.13
CA ALA A 68 4.01 2.50 -12.95
C ALA A 68 2.60 1.94 -12.80
N LEU A 69 1.78 2.59 -11.96
CA LEU A 69 0.39 2.22 -11.71
C LEU A 69 -0.47 2.35 -12.97
N ASN A 70 -0.33 3.47 -13.70
CA ASN A 70 -1.05 3.66 -14.95
C ASN A 70 -0.66 2.61 -16.01
N HIS A 71 0.65 2.33 -16.14
CA HIS A 71 1.14 1.31 -17.07
C HIS A 71 0.68 -0.10 -16.66
N LEU A 72 0.64 -0.39 -15.36
CA LEU A 72 0.08 -1.63 -14.83
C LEU A 72 -1.37 -1.81 -15.25
N LEU A 73 -2.21 -0.80 -15.01
CA LEU A 73 -3.62 -0.84 -15.41
C LEU A 73 -3.77 -1.03 -16.92
N PHE A 74 -2.95 -0.35 -17.72
CA PHE A 74 -2.93 -0.51 -19.17
C PHE A 74 -2.66 -1.96 -19.58
N VAL A 75 -1.59 -2.56 -19.05
CA VAL A 75 -1.22 -3.95 -19.37
C VAL A 75 -2.27 -4.94 -18.87
N ARG A 76 -2.87 -4.70 -17.70
CA ARG A 76 -3.85 -5.60 -17.08
C ARG A 76 -5.21 -5.58 -17.75
N THR A 77 -5.66 -4.41 -18.20
CA THR A 77 -7.03 -4.20 -18.69
C THR A 77 -7.12 -3.99 -20.20
N GLY A 78 -6.04 -3.55 -20.84
CA GLY A 78 -6.04 -3.09 -22.23
C GLY A 78 -6.75 -1.74 -22.42
N TRP A 79 -7.17 -1.05 -21.35
CA TRP A 79 -7.88 0.22 -21.47
C TRP A 79 -6.99 1.32 -22.02
N ASN A 80 -7.60 2.27 -22.74
CA ASN A 80 -6.86 3.40 -23.29
C ASN A 80 -6.21 4.24 -22.16
N PRO A 81 -4.93 4.65 -22.29
CA PRO A 81 -4.27 5.52 -21.31
C PRO A 81 -5.04 6.80 -20.95
N ALA A 82 -5.79 7.37 -21.90
CA ALA A 82 -6.64 8.52 -21.63
C ALA A 82 -7.75 8.21 -20.61
N VAL A 83 -8.35 7.01 -20.68
CA VAL A 83 -9.33 6.54 -19.69
C VAL A 83 -8.66 6.32 -18.34
N ILE A 84 -7.51 5.63 -18.33
CA ILE A 84 -6.77 5.33 -17.09
C ILE A 84 -6.38 6.62 -16.36
N SER A 85 -5.98 7.66 -17.09
CA SER A 85 -5.60 8.94 -16.49
C SER A 85 -6.73 9.67 -15.76
N GLN A 86 -7.98 9.32 -16.04
CA GLN A 86 -9.17 9.91 -15.41
C GLN A 86 -9.65 9.14 -14.18
N LEU A 87 -9.12 7.93 -13.95
CA LEU A 87 -9.52 7.11 -12.80
C LEU A 87 -9.04 7.74 -11.50
N THR A 88 -9.94 7.74 -10.51
CA THR A 88 -9.55 8.06 -9.13
C THR A 88 -8.68 6.92 -8.57
N PHE A 89 -7.94 7.20 -7.51
CA PHE A 89 -7.11 6.16 -6.88
C PHE A 89 -7.96 5.00 -6.34
N GLU A 90 -9.15 5.29 -5.83
CA GLU A 90 -10.12 4.27 -5.40
C GLU A 90 -10.58 3.38 -6.56
N ASP A 91 -10.87 3.97 -7.73
CA ASP A 91 -11.21 3.20 -8.93
C ASP A 91 -10.06 2.27 -9.33
N MET A 92 -8.82 2.77 -9.27
CA MET A 92 -7.63 1.98 -9.61
C MET A 92 -7.46 0.78 -8.66
N LEU A 93 -7.64 0.99 -7.35
CA LEU A 93 -7.58 -0.09 -6.36
C LEU A 93 -8.70 -1.11 -6.55
N THR A 94 -9.89 -0.65 -6.93
CA THR A 94 -11.04 -1.50 -7.22
C THR A 94 -10.77 -2.39 -8.43
N VAL A 95 -10.22 -1.83 -9.51
CA VAL A 95 -9.82 -2.59 -10.70
C VAL A 95 -8.76 -3.64 -10.36
N LEU A 96 -7.82 -3.30 -9.47
CA LEU A 96 -6.73 -4.19 -9.05
C LEU A 96 -7.11 -5.09 -7.86
N HIS A 97 -8.35 -5.08 -7.39
CA HIS A 97 -8.72 -5.71 -6.11
C HIS A 97 -8.35 -7.19 -6.07
N GLN A 98 -8.67 -7.95 -7.11
CA GLN A 98 -8.31 -9.37 -7.19
C GLN A 98 -6.79 -9.58 -7.21
N ASP A 99 -6.05 -8.74 -7.94
CA ASP A 99 -4.58 -8.82 -7.96
C ASP A 99 -3.99 -8.56 -6.58
N LEU A 100 -4.52 -7.57 -5.84
CA LEU A 100 -4.07 -7.24 -4.48
C LEU A 100 -4.35 -8.38 -3.49
N VAL A 101 -5.53 -9.00 -3.55
CA VAL A 101 -5.91 -10.13 -2.69
C VAL A 101 -5.06 -11.36 -2.97
N ASN A 102 -4.75 -11.63 -4.24
CA ASN A 102 -3.99 -12.81 -4.65
C ASN A 102 -2.48 -12.74 -4.38
N LEU A 103 -1.98 -11.60 -3.88
CA LEU A 103 -0.59 -11.52 -3.44
C LEU A 103 -0.37 -12.37 -2.18
N ASP A 104 0.54 -13.34 -2.32
CA ASP A 104 1.02 -14.15 -1.21
C ASP A 104 2.08 -13.35 -0.42
N ILE A 105 1.64 -12.74 0.67
CA ILE A 105 2.51 -12.01 1.59
C ILE A 105 2.66 -12.84 2.85
N PRO A 106 3.88 -13.29 3.19
CA PRO A 106 4.15 -13.98 4.44
C PRO A 106 3.58 -13.24 5.65
N SER A 107 2.91 -13.96 6.55
CA SER A 107 2.28 -13.38 7.74
C SER A 107 3.26 -12.66 8.66
N GLU A 108 4.54 -13.07 8.66
CA GLU A 108 5.63 -12.40 9.38
C GLU A 108 5.87 -10.96 8.90
N ILE A 109 5.55 -10.63 7.65
CA ILE A 109 5.69 -9.27 7.11
C ILE A 109 4.54 -8.38 7.58
N LEU A 110 3.34 -8.96 7.69
CA LEU A 110 2.12 -8.30 8.15
C LEU A 110 1.96 -8.37 9.68
N GLU A 111 3.04 -8.63 10.40
CA GLU A 111 2.99 -8.72 11.85
C GLU A 111 2.71 -7.35 12.47
N LEU A 112 1.60 -7.29 13.21
CA LEU A 112 1.19 -6.12 13.95
C LEU A 112 1.96 -6.01 15.28
N PRO A 113 2.23 -4.79 15.76
CA PRO A 113 2.74 -4.61 17.12
C PRO A 113 1.77 -5.17 18.19
N GLU A 114 2.32 -5.70 19.28
CA GLU A 114 1.52 -6.37 20.33
C GLU A 114 0.44 -5.46 20.94
N ASN A 115 0.74 -4.19 21.14
CA ASN A 115 -0.22 -3.20 21.64
C ASN A 115 -1.41 -3.00 20.68
N ILE A 116 -1.22 -3.25 19.38
CA ILE A 116 -2.29 -3.18 18.37
C ILE A 116 -3.12 -4.46 18.39
N LYS A 117 -2.48 -5.63 18.52
CA LYS A 117 -3.18 -6.94 18.67
C LYS A 117 -4.09 -6.95 19.91
N GLN A 118 -3.73 -6.23 20.97
CA GLN A 118 -4.52 -6.10 22.19
C GLN A 118 -5.64 -5.05 22.10
N SER A 119 -5.71 -4.29 21.00
CA SER A 119 -6.69 -3.22 20.85
C SER A 119 -8.12 -3.75 20.63
N ARG A 120 -9.11 -3.02 21.13
CA ARG A 120 -10.53 -3.34 20.91
C ARG A 120 -10.91 -3.36 19.43
N SER A 121 -10.35 -2.44 18.64
CA SER A 121 -10.62 -2.37 17.19
C SER A 121 -10.11 -3.60 16.44
N PHE A 122 -8.93 -4.12 16.82
CA PHE A 122 -8.43 -5.40 16.30
C PHE A 122 -9.39 -6.55 16.64
N ALA A 123 -9.83 -6.65 17.90
CA ALA A 123 -10.75 -7.71 18.33
C ALA A 123 -12.09 -7.68 17.56
N ILE A 124 -12.67 -6.49 17.36
CA ILE A 124 -13.92 -6.32 16.59
C ILE A 124 -13.72 -6.75 15.15
N HIS A 125 -12.67 -6.26 14.47
CA HIS A 125 -12.40 -6.61 13.08
C HIS A 125 -12.12 -8.11 12.91
N ASN A 126 -11.43 -8.75 13.87
CA ASN A 126 -11.14 -10.17 13.78
C ASN A 126 -12.41 -11.04 13.94
N GLN A 127 -13.41 -10.57 14.69
CA GLN A 127 -14.70 -11.25 14.82
C GLN A 127 -15.62 -10.99 13.62
N GLU A 128 -15.61 -9.76 13.11
CA GLU A 128 -16.52 -9.31 12.04
C GLU A 128 -15.78 -8.49 10.96
N PRO A 129 -14.91 -9.12 10.15
CA PRO A 129 -14.01 -8.41 9.24
C PRO A 129 -14.72 -7.55 8.19
N HIS A 130 -15.88 -8.02 7.71
CA HIS A 130 -16.67 -7.32 6.69
C HIS A 130 -17.58 -6.20 7.23
N ARG A 131 -17.59 -5.97 8.55
CA ARG A 131 -18.41 -4.93 9.19
C ARG A 131 -17.59 -3.73 9.66
N THR A 132 -16.30 -3.72 9.36
CA THR A 132 -15.45 -2.56 9.67
C THR A 132 -15.71 -1.49 8.62
N GLU A 133 -16.29 -0.36 9.04
CA GLU A 133 -16.42 0.85 8.21
C GLU A 133 -15.04 1.49 8.01
N LEU A 134 -14.26 0.93 7.09
CA LEU A 134 -12.97 1.46 6.69
C LEU A 134 -13.19 2.53 5.62
N LEU A 135 -12.71 3.76 5.86
CA LEU A 135 -12.78 4.81 4.86
C LEU A 135 -11.97 4.41 3.61
N PRO A 136 -12.39 4.82 2.41
CA PRO A 136 -11.61 4.58 1.20
C PRO A 136 -10.19 5.13 1.32
N LEU A 137 -9.23 4.41 0.74
CA LEU A 137 -7.82 4.78 0.70
C LEU A 137 -7.64 6.04 -0.16
N LEU A 138 -7.02 7.07 0.40
CA LEU A 138 -6.70 8.31 -0.30
C LEU A 138 -5.36 8.18 -1.01
N GLU A 139 -5.25 8.78 -2.19
CA GLU A 139 -3.97 8.80 -2.93
C GLU A 139 -2.82 9.41 -2.13
N GLN A 140 -3.11 10.41 -1.30
CA GLN A 140 -2.10 11.08 -0.47
C GLN A 140 -1.47 10.14 0.57
N GLU A 141 -2.18 9.08 0.95
CA GLU A 141 -1.67 8.03 1.84
C GLU A 141 -0.61 7.17 1.14
N TRP A 142 -0.70 7.05 -0.19
CA TRP A 142 0.29 6.32 -0.98
C TRP A 142 1.50 7.20 -1.32
N ASP A 143 2.66 6.78 -0.84
CA ASP A 143 3.93 7.38 -1.20
C ASP A 143 4.80 6.40 -1.99
N PRO A 144 4.79 6.48 -3.33
CA PRO A 144 5.61 5.58 -4.14
C PRO A 144 7.11 5.76 -3.88
N THR A 145 7.53 6.91 -3.34
CA THR A 145 8.95 7.16 -3.10
C THR A 145 9.50 6.28 -1.97
N LEU A 146 8.66 5.87 -1.02
CA LEU A 146 9.05 4.97 0.06
C LEU A 146 9.53 3.63 -0.49
N SER A 147 8.74 3.01 -1.36
CA SER A 147 9.11 1.74 -1.98
C SER A 147 10.27 1.90 -2.97
N GLU A 148 10.35 3.00 -3.70
CA GLU A 148 11.48 3.30 -4.60
C GLU A 148 12.81 3.48 -3.87
N ILE A 149 12.83 4.17 -2.73
CA ILE A 149 14.03 4.38 -1.91
C ILE A 149 14.48 3.06 -1.29
N ILE A 150 13.56 2.26 -0.76
CA ILE A 150 13.86 0.95 -0.17
C ILE A 150 14.48 -0.01 -1.20
N GLN A 151 14.06 0.09 -2.46
CA GLN A 151 14.67 -0.66 -3.56
C GLN A 151 16.00 -0.08 -4.07
N GLY A 152 16.41 1.10 -3.59
CA GLY A 152 17.62 1.79 -4.05
C GLY A 152 17.48 2.42 -5.44
N ILE A 153 16.25 2.53 -5.95
CA ILE A 153 15.94 3.10 -7.27
C ILE A 153 16.02 4.63 -7.22
N ARG A 154 15.60 5.20 -6.09
CA ARG A 154 15.66 6.63 -5.81
C ARG A 154 16.57 6.88 -4.62
N LYS A 155 17.42 7.91 -4.71
CA LYS A 155 18.23 8.34 -3.56
C LYS A 155 17.34 9.14 -2.59
N PRO A 156 17.48 8.97 -1.27
CA PRO A 156 16.89 9.88 -0.32
C PRO A 156 17.51 11.28 -0.53
N TYR A 157 16.67 12.29 -0.66
CA TYR A 157 17.09 13.69 -0.70
C TYR A 157 17.20 14.25 0.72
#